data_AF-A0A315DND2-F1
#
_entry.id   AF-A0A315DND2-F1
#
_cell.length_a   1.000
_cell.length_b   1.000
_cell.length_c   1.000
_cell.angle_alpha   90.00
_cell.angle_beta   90.00
_cell.angle_gamma   90.00
#
_symmetry.space_group_name_H-M   'P 1'
#
loop_
_entity.id
_entity.type
_entity.pdbx_description
1 polymer ?
#
loop_
_entity_poly.entity_id
_entity_poly.type
_entity_poly.pdbx_seq_one_letter_code
_entity_poly.pdbx_strand_id
1 'polypeptide(L)'
;MTSTELREASVMGKSKTQKTRAQAATPYVWDGEDEDDRPLTREEMQAGIETYRRQRGRPTGSDKESTTIRFDRDVLAAFRAGGPGWQTRMNAVLRDWLKTQSPV
;
A
#
# COMPACT_ATOMS: atom_id res chain seq x y z
N MET A 1 4.02 25.99 21.21
CA MET A 1 5.25 25.27 20.81
C MET A 1 5.52 25.61 19.37
N THR A 2 6.52 26.46 19.15
CA THR A 2 6.86 26.97 17.82
C THR A 2 7.89 26.05 17.16
N SER A 3 7.89 25.97 15.83
CA SER A 3 8.72 25.03 15.04
C SER A 3 10.23 25.19 15.30
N THR A 4 10.65 26.36 15.79
CA THR A 4 12.02 26.68 16.18
C THR A 4 12.44 25.88 17.42
N GLU A 5 11.56 25.76 18.42
CA GLU A 5 11.82 25.01 19.66
C GLU A 5 11.98 23.50 19.38
N LEU A 6 11.29 22.98 18.36
CA LEU A 6 11.39 21.56 17.95
C LEU A 6 12.73 21.24 17.27
N ARG A 7 13.36 22.19 16.58
CA ARG A 7 14.67 22.00 15.93
C ARG A 7 15.82 22.00 16.94
N GLU A 8 15.79 22.86 17.95
CA GLU A 8 16.79 22.87 19.03
C GLU A 8 16.77 21.59 19.87
N ALA A 9 15.59 21.04 20.14
CA ALA A 9 15.44 19.77 20.87
C ALA A 9 16.08 18.57 20.14
N SER A 10 16.19 18.62 18.80
CA SER A 10 16.83 17.56 18.00
C SER A 10 18.37 17.64 18.03
N VAL A 11 18.94 18.84 18.15
CA VAL A 11 20.40 19.05 18.29
C VAL A 11 20.87 18.63 19.68
N MET A 12 20.04 18.86 20.70
CA MET A 12 20.33 18.53 22.10
C MET A 12 20.30 17.02 22.43
N GLY A 13 20.13 16.14 21.43
CA GLY A 13 20.25 14.69 21.63
C GLY A 13 19.21 14.08 22.57
N LYS A 14 18.11 14.78 22.86
CA LYS A 14 17.01 14.30 23.73
C LYS A 14 15.91 13.59 22.94
N SER A 15 16.25 13.02 21.79
CA SER A 15 15.36 12.09 21.11
C SER A 15 15.17 10.87 22.02
N LYS A 16 13.92 10.56 22.36
CA LYS A 16 13.53 9.39 23.17
C LYS A 16 13.80 8.05 22.48
N THR A 17 14.44 8.03 21.31
CA THR A 17 14.99 6.80 20.73
C THR A 17 16.23 6.42 21.52
N GLN A 18 16.07 5.55 22.50
CA GLN A 18 17.20 4.86 23.13
C GLN A 18 17.95 4.05 22.06
N LYS A 19 18.96 4.66 21.42
CA LYS A 19 19.86 4.00 20.45
C LYS A 19 20.71 2.89 21.09
N THR A 20 20.66 2.75 22.41
CA THR A 20 21.39 1.75 23.19
C THR A 20 20.71 0.38 23.27
N ARG A 21 19.44 0.22 22.84
CA ARG A 21 18.79 -1.11 22.81
C ARG A 21 19.23 -1.99 21.64
N ALA A 22 19.86 -1.41 20.62
CA ALA A 22 20.29 -2.12 19.42
C ALA A 22 21.77 -2.55 19.43
N GLN A 23 22.45 -2.42 20.57
CA GLN A 23 23.86 -2.84 20.72
C GLN A 23 23.92 -4.03 21.67
N ALA A 24 23.46 -5.19 21.19
CA ALA A 24 23.74 -6.46 21.85
C ALA A 24 24.08 -7.50 20.78
N ALA A 25 25.11 -8.28 21.10
CA ALA A 25 25.81 -9.29 20.33
C ALA A 25 26.89 -8.77 19.36
N THR A 26 28.07 -9.37 19.48
CA THR A 26 29.22 -9.27 18.57
C THR A 26 28.80 -9.22 17.10
N PRO A 27 29.54 -8.50 16.22
CA PRO A 27 29.25 -8.57 14.79
C PRO A 27 29.31 -10.05 14.37
N TYR A 28 28.25 -10.53 13.73
CA TYR A 28 28.21 -11.87 13.18
C TYR A 28 29.37 -12.03 12.18
N VAL A 29 30.28 -12.95 12.48
CA VAL A 29 31.41 -13.31 11.62
C VAL A 29 31.11 -14.70 11.09
N TRP A 30 30.94 -14.81 9.77
CA TRP A 30 30.74 -16.09 9.10
C TRP A 30 31.97 -16.98 9.26
N ASP A 31 31.75 -18.22 9.66
CA ASP A 31 32.76 -19.23 10.01
C ASP A 31 33.23 -20.08 8.81
N GLY A 32 32.53 -19.99 7.68
CA GLY A 32 32.89 -20.69 6.43
C GLY A 32 32.46 -22.14 6.37
N GLU A 33 31.72 -22.64 7.38
CA GLU A 33 31.26 -24.04 7.42
C GLU A 33 29.92 -24.23 6.69
N ASP A 34 29.03 -23.24 6.75
CA ASP A 34 27.71 -23.29 6.12
C ASP A 34 27.55 -22.18 5.06
N GLU A 35 27.30 -22.57 3.82
CA GLU A 35 27.19 -21.64 2.69
C GLU A 35 25.84 -20.87 2.67
N ASP A 36 24.81 -21.38 3.35
CA ASP A 36 23.50 -20.72 3.49
C ASP A 36 23.52 -19.61 4.56
N ASP A 37 24.43 -19.72 5.54
CA ASP A 37 24.65 -18.75 6.62
C ASP A 37 25.59 -17.59 6.22
N ARG A 38 26.07 -17.57 4.98
CA ARG A 38 26.92 -16.49 4.46
C ARG A 38 26.13 -15.18 4.35
N PRO A 39 26.71 -14.03 4.77
CA PRO A 39 26.06 -12.75 4.52
C PRO A 39 25.97 -12.53 3.00
N LEU A 40 24.78 -12.14 2.52
CA LEU A 40 24.59 -11.80 1.11
C LEU A 40 25.64 -10.78 0.68
N THR A 41 26.25 -11.02 -0.48
CA THR A 41 27.08 -10.01 -1.12
C THR A 41 26.22 -8.79 -1.48
N ARG A 42 26.84 -7.61 -1.57
CA ARG A 42 26.15 -6.37 -1.97
C ARG A 42 25.39 -6.53 -3.29
N GLU A 43 25.95 -7.31 -4.21
CA GLU A 43 25.39 -7.56 -5.53
C GLU A 43 24.17 -8.48 -5.48
N GLU A 44 24.23 -9.59 -4.73
CA GLU A 44 23.08 -10.49 -4.49
C GLU A 44 21.96 -9.77 -3.74
N MET A 45 22.29 -8.95 -2.75
CA MET A 45 21.33 -8.13 -2.03
C MET A 45 20.61 -7.16 -2.98
N GLN A 46 21.35 -6.52 -3.87
CA GLN A 46 20.81 -5.57 -4.83
C GLN A 46 19.94 -6.27 -5.88
N ALA A 47 20.35 -7.43 -6.38
CA ALA A 47 19.56 -8.26 -7.29
C ALA A 47 18.26 -8.77 -6.64
N GLY A 48 18.31 -9.17 -5.36
CA GLY A 48 17.13 -9.56 -4.59
C GLY A 48 16.15 -8.40 -4.38
N ILE A 49 16.66 -7.20 -4.05
CA ILE A 49 15.85 -5.98 -3.93
C ILE A 49 15.23 -5.60 -5.27
N GLU A 50 15.97 -5.69 -6.37
CA GLU A 50 15.46 -5.38 -7.71
C GLU A 50 14.36 -6.35 -8.15
N THR A 51 14.57 -7.65 -7.93
CA THR A 51 13.58 -8.69 -8.21
C THR A 51 12.31 -8.47 -7.39
N TYR A 52 12.47 -8.16 -6.10
CA TYR A 52 11.35 -7.86 -5.20
C TYR A 52 10.58 -6.60 -5.60
N ARG A 53 11.28 -5.54 -6.04
CA ARG A 53 10.65 -4.30 -6.54
C ARG A 53 9.83 -4.53 -7.80
N ARG A 54 10.28 -5.41 -8.71
CA ARG A 54 9.51 -5.79 -9.91
C ARG A 54 8.26 -6.60 -9.58
N GLN A 55 8.26 -7.36 -8.48
CA GLN A 55 7.12 -8.16 -8.04
C GLN A 55 6.09 -7.39 -7.19
N ARG A 56 6.50 -6.36 -6.43
CA ARG A 56 5.56 -5.52 -5.66
C ARG A 56 5.14 -4.28 -6.42
N GLY A 57 4.13 -4.44 -7.27
CA GLY A 57 3.18 -3.39 -7.61
C GLY A 57 1.75 -3.92 -7.44
N ARG A 58 0.92 -3.24 -6.63
CA ARG A 58 -0.54 -3.39 -6.77
C ARG A 58 -0.85 -3.03 -8.23
N PRO A 59 -1.61 -3.85 -8.99
CA PRO A 59 -1.91 -3.56 -10.38
C PRO A 59 -2.34 -2.10 -10.53
N THR A 60 -1.68 -1.42 -11.47
CA THR A 60 -1.86 -0.01 -11.78
C THR A 60 -3.32 0.24 -12.12
N GLY A 61 -3.97 1.08 -11.32
CA GLY A 61 -5.25 1.73 -11.65
C GLY A 61 -6.45 0.79 -11.76
N SER A 62 -7.32 0.79 -10.75
CA SER A 62 -8.72 0.51 -11.05
C SER A 62 -9.31 1.78 -11.67
N ASP A 63 -9.83 1.71 -12.90
CA ASP A 63 -10.59 2.81 -13.52
C ASP A 63 -11.95 3.08 -12.85
N LYS A 64 -12.12 2.60 -11.62
CA LYS A 64 -13.33 2.75 -10.82
C LYS A 64 -13.04 3.75 -9.72
N GLU A 65 -13.75 4.85 -9.75
CA GLU A 65 -13.74 5.84 -8.68
C GLU A 65 -14.78 5.46 -7.62
N SER A 66 -14.39 5.50 -6.34
CA SER A 66 -15.31 5.27 -5.22
C SER A 66 -15.95 6.59 -4.81
N THR A 67 -17.22 6.76 -5.14
CA THR A 67 -18.01 7.94 -4.77
C THR A 67 -19.17 7.55 -3.84
N THR A 68 -19.56 8.46 -2.94
CA THR A 68 -20.73 8.26 -2.07
C THR A 68 -21.94 8.95 -2.70
N ILE A 69 -22.80 8.17 -3.35
CA ILE A 69 -24.04 8.64 -3.99
C ILE A 69 -25.23 7.99 -3.28
N ARG A 70 -26.33 8.74 -3.11
CA ARG A 70 -27.60 8.22 -2.60
C ARG A 70 -28.46 7.76 -3.78
N PHE A 71 -29.01 6.56 -3.67
CA PHE A 71 -29.98 6.00 -4.61
C PHE A 71 -31.32 5.78 -3.91
N ASP A 72 -32.40 5.80 -4.66
CA ASP A 72 -33.72 5.45 -4.15
C ASP A 72 -33.78 3.98 -3.70
N ARG A 73 -34.61 3.72 -2.69
CA ARG A 73 -34.66 2.42 -2.01
C ARG A 73 -35.20 1.31 -2.91
N ASP A 74 -36.18 1.64 -3.75
CA ASP A 74 -36.81 0.74 -4.73
C ASP A 74 -35.83 0.32 -5.83
N VAL A 75 -35.05 1.27 -6.37
CA VAL A 75 -33.99 1.01 -7.36
C VAL A 75 -32.95 0.06 -6.78
N LEU A 76 -32.45 0.35 -5.57
CA LEU A 76 -31.50 -0.55 -4.89
C LEU A 76 -32.10 -1.93 -4.60
N ALA A 77 -33.37 -2.00 -4.21
CA ALA A 77 -34.06 -3.27 -3.95
C ALA A 77 -34.14 -4.12 -5.22
N ALA A 78 -34.51 -3.52 -6.37
CA ALA A 78 -34.59 -4.20 -7.65
C ALA A 78 -33.24 -4.79 -8.09
N PHE A 79 -32.15 -4.02 -7.99
CA PHE A 79 -30.83 -4.53 -8.36
C PHE A 79 -30.33 -5.62 -7.40
N ARG A 80 -30.55 -5.45 -6.09
CA ARG A 80 -30.16 -6.43 -5.05
C ARG A 80 -30.93 -7.74 -5.18
N ALA A 81 -32.19 -7.71 -5.59
CA ALA A 81 -32.99 -8.90 -5.84
C ALA A 81 -32.37 -9.81 -6.91
N GLY A 82 -31.61 -9.25 -7.86
CA GLY A 82 -30.83 -10.00 -8.85
C GLY A 82 -29.61 -10.75 -8.29
N GLY A 83 -29.36 -10.71 -6.97
CA GLY A 83 -28.30 -11.47 -6.32
C GLY A 83 -26.89 -10.86 -6.45
N PRO A 84 -25.84 -11.67 -6.19
CA PRO A 84 -24.45 -11.21 -6.23
C PRO A 84 -24.07 -10.48 -7.53
N GLY A 85 -23.17 -9.50 -7.43
CA GLY A 85 -22.74 -8.70 -8.58
C GLY A 85 -23.73 -7.61 -9.03
N TRP A 86 -24.74 -7.29 -8.23
CA TRP A 86 -25.74 -6.26 -8.57
C TRP A 86 -25.13 -4.88 -8.83
N GLN A 87 -24.06 -4.50 -8.14
CA GLN A 87 -23.35 -3.24 -8.40
C GLN A 87 -22.71 -3.21 -9.78
N THR A 88 -22.13 -4.34 -10.22
CA THR A 88 -21.55 -4.48 -11.56
C THR A 88 -22.63 -4.35 -12.63
N ARG A 89 -23.80 -4.98 -12.43
CA ARG A 89 -24.95 -4.84 -13.34
C ARG A 89 -25.47 -3.41 -13.38
N MET A 90 -25.60 -2.76 -12.22
CA MET A 90 -26.03 -1.36 -12.14
C MET A 90 -25.07 -0.45 -12.92
N ASN A 91 -23.75 -0.63 -12.76
CA ASN A 91 -22.75 0.12 -13.53
C ASN A 91 -22.84 -0.17 -15.04
N ALA A 92 -23.11 -1.41 -15.45
CA ALA A 92 -23.29 -1.76 -16.86
C ALA A 92 -24.52 -1.06 -17.47
N VAL A 93 -25.64 -1.00 -16.74
CA VAL A 93 -26.85 -0.28 -17.16
C VAL A 93 -26.56 1.23 -17.30
N LEU A 94 -25.87 1.84 -16.34
CA LEU A 94 -25.49 3.25 -16.42
C LEU A 94 -24.58 3.53 -17.62
N ARG A 95 -23.62 2.65 -17.90
CA ARG A 95 -22.76 2.75 -19.09
C ARG A 95 -23.55 2.64 -20.38
N ASP A 96 -24.54 1.75 -20.43
CA ASP A 96 -25.36 1.55 -21.62
C ASP A 96 -26.26 2.76 -21.87
N TRP A 97 -26.90 3.26 -20.81
CA TRP A 97 -27.67 4.51 -20.85
C TRP A 97 -26.82 5.69 -21.35
N LEU A 98 -25.56 5.83 -20.91
CA LEU A 98 -24.69 6.90 -21.42
C LEU A 98 -24.34 6.81 -22.92
N LYS A 99 -24.52 5.66 -23.57
CA LYS A 99 -24.32 5.55 -25.03
C LYS A 99 -25.50 6.14 -25.80
N THR A 100 -26.69 6.03 -25.25
CA THR A 100 -27.94 6.41 -25.90
C THR A 100 -28.46 7.77 -25.42
N GLN A 101 -28.01 8.25 -24.27
CA GLN A 101 -28.40 9.52 -23.67
C GLN A 101 -27.16 10.33 -23.29
N SER A 102 -27.19 11.63 -23.61
CA SER A 102 -26.22 12.58 -23.08
C SER A 102 -26.65 13.04 -21.68
N PRO A 103 -25.79 12.92 -20.65
CA PRO A 103 -26.03 13.60 -19.39
C PRO A 103 -25.94 15.11 -19.65
N VAL A 104 -27.00 15.84 -19.29
CA VAL A 104 -27.15 17.29 -19.52
C VAL A 104 -26.21 18.09 -18.62
#